data_AF-A0A940RY26-F1
#
_entry.id   AF-A0A940RY26-F1
#
_cell.length_a   1.000
_cell.length_b   1.000
_cell.length_c   1.000
_cell.angle_alpha   90.00
_cell.angle_beta   90.00
_cell.angle_gamma   90.00
#
_symmetry.space_group_name_H-M   'P 1'
#
loop_
_entity.id
_entity.type
_entity.pdbx_description
1 polymer ?
#
loop_
_entity_poly.entity_id
_entity_poly.type
_entity_poly.pdbx_seq_one_letter_code
_entity_poly.pdbx_strand_id
1 'polypeptide(L)' 'MHDFGNPVLDRLAAAGLPLDALSAEQRDVLGSMSEEEVVLLLGLKARLDEVEPEVQAHTSLAGGALF' A
#
# COMPACT_ATOMS: atom_id res chain seq x y z
N MET A 1 -2.75 -13.49 -9.24
CA MET A 1 -1.46 -13.22 -8.57
C MET A 1 -0.85 -12.09 -9.36
N HIS A 2 -0.79 -10.88 -8.79
CA HIS A 2 -0.12 -9.78 -9.50
C HIS A 2 1.38 -10.05 -9.48
N ASP A 3 2.00 -9.96 -10.64
CA ASP A 3 3.44 -10.09 -10.84
C ASP A 3 3.91 -8.77 -11.44
N PHE A 4 4.62 -7.98 -10.63
CA PHE A 4 5.18 -6.69 -11.00
C PHE A 4 6.65 -6.79 -11.42
N GLY A 5 7.23 -7.99 -11.43
CA GLY A 5 8.67 -8.20 -11.64
C GLY A 5 9.57 -7.57 -10.58
N ASN A 6 8.99 -7.07 -9.47
CA ASN A 6 9.70 -6.52 -8.33
C ASN A 6 9.18 -7.20 -7.05
N PRO A 7 10.04 -7.89 -6.28
CA PRO A 7 9.61 -8.67 -5.12
C PRO A 7 8.99 -7.81 -4.00
N VAL A 8 9.36 -6.54 -3.89
CA VAL A 8 8.76 -5.60 -2.94
C VAL A 8 7.32 -5.31 -3.35
N LEU A 9 7.09 -4.96 -4.62
CA LEU A 9 5.75 -4.67 -5.13
C LEU A 9 4.84 -5.90 -5.07
N ASP A 10 5.38 -7.09 -5.36
CA ASP A 10 4.61 -8.33 -5.24
C ASP A 10 4.16 -8.60 -3.80
N ARG A 11 5.04 -8.37 -2.81
CA ARG A 11 4.70 -8.49 -1.39
C ARG A 11 3.64 -7.47 -0.95
N LEU A 12 3.76 -6.22 -1.40
CA LEU A 12 2.78 -5.17 -1.09
C LEU A 12 1.42 -5.47 -1.73
N ALA A 13 1.39 -5.95 -2.97
CA ALA A 13 0.17 -6.36 -3.63
C ALA A 13 -0.48 -7.57 -2.96
N ALA A 14 0.32 -8.56 -2.53
CA ALA A 14 -0.18 -9.71 -1.78
C ALA A 14 -0.76 -9.30 -0.42
N ALA A 15 -0.28 -8.21 0.17
CA ALA A 15 -0.85 -7.60 1.38
C ALA A 15 -2.11 -6.76 1.12
N GLY A 16 -2.60 -6.70 -0.13
CA GLY A 16 -3.85 -6.04 -0.48
C GLY A 16 -3.71 -4.55 -0.81
N LEU A 17 -2.50 -4.03 -1.01
CA LEU A 17 -2.32 -2.65 -1.49
C LEU A 17 -2.71 -2.57 -2.98
N PRO A 18 -3.55 -1.61 -3.40
CA PRO A 18 -4.02 -1.50 -4.79
C PRO A 18 -2.98 -0.82 -5.69
N LEU A 19 -1.88 -1.52 -5.96
CA LEU A 19 -0.76 -0.96 -6.74
C LEU A 19 -1.15 -0.55 -8.17
N ASP A 20 -2.18 -1.17 -8.75
CA ASP A 20 -2.68 -0.85 -10.09
C ASP A 20 -3.25 0.58 -10.19
N ALA A 21 -3.72 1.15 -9.08
CA ALA A 21 -4.23 2.52 -9.02
C ALA A 21 -3.12 3.59 -8.92
N LEU A 22 -1.88 3.17 -8.68
CA LEU A 22 -0.73 4.07 -8.54
C LEU A 22 -0.08 4.37 -9.89
N SER A 23 0.54 5.55 -10.00
CA SER A 23 1.38 5.88 -11.16
C SER A 23 2.67 5.04 -11.20
N ALA A 24 3.36 5.03 -12.34
CA ALA A 24 4.63 4.32 -12.46
C ALA A 24 5.69 4.86 -11.47
N GLU A 25 5.73 6.18 -11.29
CA GLU A 25 6.66 6.86 -10.37
C GLU A 25 6.38 6.49 -8.91
N GLN A 26 5.10 6.37 -8.53
CA GLN A 26 4.72 5.94 -7.19
C GLN A 26 5.10 4.48 -6.94
N ARG A 27 4.94 3.60 -7.95
CA ARG A 27 5.39 2.21 -7.87
C ARG A 27 6.91 2.12 -7.78
N ASP A 28 7.65 3.00 -8.45
CA ASP A 28 9.11 3.03 -8.35
C ASP A 28 9.58 3.38 -6.93
N VAL A 29 8.95 4.39 -6.31
CA VAL A 29 9.20 4.74 -4.90
C VAL A 29 8.97 3.54 -3.98
N LEU A 30 7.80 2.89 -4.10
CA LEU A 30 7.49 1.70 -3.29
C LEU A 30 8.43 0.52 -3.59
N GLY A 31 8.81 0.33 -4.85
CA GLY A 31 9.71 -0.73 -5.30
C GLY A 31 11.16 -0.54 -4.87
N SER A 32 11.54 0.68 -4.46
CA SER A 32 12.86 1.03 -3.93
C SER A 32 12.99 0.89 -2.40
N MET A 33 11.90 0.56 -1.71
CA MET A 33 11.90 0.39 -0.26
C MET A 33 12.85 -0.74 0.16
N SER A 34 13.54 -0.53 1.28
CA SER A 34 14.36 -1.57 1.90
C SER A 34 13.49 -2.69 2.48
N GLU A 35 14.11 -3.84 2.75
CA GLU A 35 13.39 -4.95 3.38
C GLU A 35 12.84 -4.57 4.76
N GLU A 36 13.60 -3.80 5.54
CA GLU A 36 13.19 -3.31 6.85
C GLU A 36 11.98 -2.38 6.77
N GLU A 37 11.94 -1.49 5.78
CA GLU A 37 10.82 -0.58 5.54
C GLU A 37 9.55 -1.36 5.14
N VAL A 38 9.68 -2.39 4.29
CA VAL A 38 8.56 -3.26 3.91
C VAL A 38 8.03 -4.03 5.12
N VAL A 39 8.92 -4.60 5.93
CA VAL A 39 8.53 -5.33 7.15
C VAL A 39 7.83 -4.41 8.13
N LEU A 40 8.34 -3.20 8.34
CA LEU A 40 7.73 -2.21 9.22
C LEU A 40 6.34 -1.82 8.71
N LEU A 41 6.19 -1.49 7.43
CA LEU A 41 4.92 -1.08 6.84
C LEU A 41 3.85 -2.19 6.95
N LEU A 42 4.22 -3.42 6.62
CA LEU A 42 3.32 -4.58 6.73
C LEU A 42 2.97 -4.88 8.19
N GLY A 43 3.92 -4.72 9.11
CA GLY A 43 3.67 -4.88 10.54
C GLY A 43 2.71 -3.82 11.09
N LEU A 44 2.83 -2.56 10.63
CA LEU A 44 1.88 -1.51 10.97
C LEU A 44 0.49 -1.81 10.38
N LYS A 45 0.42 -2.26 9.11
CA LYS A 45 -0.84 -2.66 8.49
C LYS A 45 -1.54 -3.77 9.29
N ALA A 46 -0.82 -4.84 9.65
CA ALA A 46 -1.41 -5.94 10.42
C ALA A 46 -1.95 -5.46 11.78
N ARG A 47 -1.18 -4.60 12.47
CA ARG A 47 -1.63 -4.00 13.73
C ARG A 47 -2.88 -3.15 13.53
N LEU A 48 -2.97 -2.36 12.46
CA LEU A 48 -4.17 -1.57 12.15
C LEU A 48 -5.37 -2.47 11.84
N ASP A 49 -5.17 -3.52 11.04
CA ASP A 49 -6.20 -4.52 10.72
C ASP A 49 -6.71 -5.23 11.99
N GLU A 50 -5.86 -5.43 13.01
CA GLU A 50 -6.23 -6.02 14.30
C GLU A 50 -7.10 -5.09 15.19
N VAL A 51 -7.01 -3.77 15.03
CA VAL A 51 -7.75 -2.80 15.85
C VAL A 51 -9.08 -2.34 15.25
N GLU A 52 -9.47 -2.76 14.04
CA GLU A 52 -10.69 -2.24 13.38
C GLU A 52 -11.77 -3.28 13.01
N PRO A 53 -13.03 -2.92 13.30
CA PRO A 53 -14.14 -3.12 12.37
C PRO A 53 -14.77 -1.80 11.87
N GLU A 54 -14.18 -0.61 12.07
CA GLU A 54 -14.85 0.68 11.79
C GLU A 54 -14.09 1.65 10.86
N VAL A 55 -13.80 1.25 9.61
CA VAL A 55 -13.82 2.26 8.52
C VAL A 55 -15.21 2.25 7.91
N GLN A 56 -16.10 3.01 8.55
CA GLN A 56 -17.33 3.45 7.92
C GLN A 56 -16.93 4.29 6.72
N ALA A 57 -17.14 3.76 5.51
CA ALA A 57 -16.70 4.35 4.27
C ALA A 57 -17.11 5.83 4.18
N HIS A 58 -16.13 6.73 4.37
CA HIS A 58 -16.23 8.07 3.83
C HIS A 58 -16.10 7.95 2.32
N THR A 59 -17.22 7.64 1.69
CA THR A 59 -17.47 7.96 0.29
C THR A 59 -17.55 9.49 0.21
N SER A 60 -16.41 10.16 0.24
CA SER A 60 -16.32 11.57 -0.13
C SER A 60 -15.22 11.73 -1.15
N LEU A 61 -15.66 11.63 -2.40
CA LEU A 61 -15.02 12.13 -3.59
C LEU A 61 -14.55 13.58 -3.39
N ALA A 62 -13.27 13.77 -3.05
CA ALA A 62 -12.43 14.94 -3.33
C ALA A 62 -10.99 14.53 -2.97
N GLY A 63 -10.09 14.22 -3.89
CA GLY A 63 -9.78 15.01 -5.06
C GLY A 63 -8.99 16.25 -4.65
N GLY A 64 -7.70 16.08 -4.34
CA GLY A 64 -6.68 17.13 -4.34
C GLY A 64 -6.68 18.10 -3.15
N ALA A 65 -5.65 18.00 -2.30
CA ALA A 65 -4.88 19.14 -1.77
C ALA A 65 -4.05 18.69 -0.55
N LEU A 66 -2.89 18.10 -0.80
CA LEU A 66 -1.71 18.23 0.06
C LEU A 66 -0.49 18.43 -0.84
N PHE A 67 -0.47 19.60 -1.49
CA PHE A 67 0.73 20.35 -1.86
C PHE A 67 0.60 21.73 -1.22
#